data_AF-F6YKE0-F1
#
_entry.id   AF-F6YKE0-F1
#
_cell.length_a   1.000
_cell.length_b   1.000
_cell.length_c   1.000
_cell.angle_alpha   90.00
_cell.angle_beta   90.00
_cell.angle_gamma   90.00
#
_symmetry.space_group_name_H-M   'P 1'
#
loop_
_entity.id
_entity.type
_entity.pdbx_description
1 polymer ?
#
loop_
_entity_poly.entity_id
_entity_poly.type
_entity_poly.pdbx_seq_one_letter_code
_entity_poly.pdbx_strand_id
1 'polypeptide(L)'
;MAENLKRLVSNEALRTLQEKLDSWLKEYNTNTCDQNLNHCLELIEQVAKVQGQLFGILTTAAQEGGHNDGVETIKSRLLPWLEASFTAASMGKPVDSKVPSLQNTFDRERRKDPSPRDRDMQQLDSNLNSTRSQLNQVQDDLAETEKNLEETKNRSAISLLAAEEEINQLKKQLKTLQAQEDARHRHTDQRSSENRRSEPRSSEERRCEQWSSLKRNADQRDTEVTSDYKKQLRNLKEEIAVLSAEKSALQGRSSRSRSPSPAPRSRSCSRSRSASPSTAVKVRSPSPNRSKLSNVARKAALLSRFSDSYSQARLDAQCLLRRCIDKAETVQRIIYIATVEAFHVAKMAFRHFKIRVRKSLTPSYVGSNDFENAVSDYVICHLDLYDSQSSVNDVIRAMNVNPKISFPPVVDFCLLSDFIQEICCIAFAMQALEPPLDIAYGADGEVFNDCKYRRSYDSDFTAPLVLYHVWPALMENDCVIMKGEAVTRRGAFWNSVRSLSRCRSRSLSPICPRSQIGLSTMSRSRSPSPIRCGLPRF
;
A
#
# COMPACT_ATOMS: atom_id res chain seq x y z
N MET A 1 3.29 -46.32 22.77
CA MET A 1 3.07 -46.30 21.31
C MET A 1 2.00 -47.29 20.82
N ALA A 2 2.14 -48.59 21.10
CA ALA A 2 1.17 -49.62 20.67
C ALA A 2 -0.27 -49.41 21.18
N GLU A 3 -0.46 -48.74 22.33
CA GLU A 3 -1.80 -48.42 22.87
C GLU A 3 -2.54 -47.36 22.05
N ASN A 4 -1.85 -46.36 21.51
CA ASN A 4 -2.46 -45.35 20.64
C ASN A 4 -2.93 -45.97 19.32
N LEU A 5 -2.13 -46.90 18.78
CA LEU A 5 -2.49 -47.67 17.60
C LEU A 5 -3.65 -48.63 17.89
N LYS A 6 -3.63 -49.34 19.02
CA LYS A 6 -4.76 -50.20 19.46
C LYS A 6 -6.05 -49.39 19.60
N ARG A 7 -5.98 -48.18 20.17
CA ARG A 7 -7.13 -47.28 20.30
C ARG A 7 -7.66 -46.79 18.95
N LEU A 8 -6.79 -46.55 17.97
CA LEU A 8 -7.20 -46.22 16.60
C LEU A 8 -7.87 -47.40 15.90
N VAL A 9 -7.32 -48.62 16.06
CA VAL A 9 -7.88 -49.85 15.47
C VAL A 9 -9.23 -50.20 16.11
N SER A 10 -9.38 -49.96 17.41
CA SER A 10 -10.65 -50.13 18.13
C SER A 10 -11.63 -48.97 17.92
N ASN A 11 -11.28 -47.94 17.14
CA ASN A 11 -12.13 -46.79 16.90
C ASN A 11 -13.24 -47.14 15.90
N GLU A 12 -14.48 -47.09 16.38
CA GLU A 12 -15.70 -47.36 15.61
C GLU A 12 -15.88 -46.42 14.41
N ALA A 13 -15.30 -45.21 14.46
CA ALA A 13 -15.34 -44.26 13.35
C ALA A 13 -14.67 -44.79 12.06
N LEU A 14 -13.64 -45.64 12.19
CA LEU A 14 -12.90 -46.18 11.06
C LEU A 14 -13.64 -47.37 10.41
N ARG A 15 -14.39 -48.14 11.23
CA ARG A 15 -15.23 -49.26 10.74
C ARG A 15 -16.51 -48.76 10.08
N THR A 16 -17.15 -47.75 10.67
CA THR A 16 -18.41 -47.19 10.17
C THR A 16 -18.26 -46.30 8.94
N LEU A 17 -17.05 -45.83 8.62
CA LEU A 17 -16.80 -44.99 7.44
C LEU A 17 -17.14 -45.71 6.13
N GLN A 18 -16.72 -46.98 6.00
CA GLN A 18 -17.00 -47.80 4.81
C GLN A 18 -18.50 -48.06 4.67
N GLU A 19 -19.17 -48.41 5.76
CA GLU A 19 -20.61 -48.68 5.79
C GLU A 19 -21.43 -47.44 5.41
N LYS A 20 -21.04 -46.26 5.88
CA LYS A 20 -21.68 -44.99 5.53
C LYS A 20 -21.46 -44.60 4.06
N LEU A 21 -20.26 -44.84 3.52
CA LEU A 21 -19.97 -44.62 2.11
C LEU A 21 -20.86 -45.52 1.22
N ASP A 22 -20.98 -46.80 1.60
CA ASP A 22 -21.80 -47.78 0.88
C ASP A 22 -23.31 -47.46 0.98
N SER A 23 -23.77 -46.95 2.13
CA SER A 23 -25.14 -46.45 2.30
C SER A 23 -25.40 -45.23 1.42
N TRP A 24 -24.47 -44.27 1.42
CA TRP A 24 -24.61 -43.05 0.63
C TRP A 24 -24.63 -43.35 -0.88
N LEU A 25 -23.80 -44.29 -1.34
CA LEU A 25 -23.80 -44.73 -2.75
C LEU A 25 -25.16 -45.32 -3.16
N LYS A 26 -25.78 -46.14 -2.29
CA LYS A 26 -27.10 -46.75 -2.57
C LYS A 26 -28.21 -45.71 -2.64
N GLU A 27 -28.14 -44.69 -1.79
CA GLU A 27 -29.18 -43.67 -1.64
C GLU A 27 -28.90 -42.38 -2.44
N TYR A 28 -27.76 -42.30 -3.14
CA TYR A 28 -27.31 -41.07 -3.80
C TYR A 28 -28.34 -40.49 -4.77
N ASN A 29 -28.92 -41.34 -5.62
CA ASN A 29 -29.90 -40.94 -6.63
C ASN A 29 -31.31 -40.70 -6.05
N THR A 30 -31.57 -41.17 -4.83
CA THR A 30 -32.83 -40.95 -4.11
C THR A 30 -32.79 -39.74 -3.20
N ASN A 31 -31.60 -39.29 -2.83
CA ASN A 31 -31.37 -38.14 -1.96
C ASN A 31 -31.49 -36.81 -2.71
N THR A 32 -31.94 -35.79 -1.99
CA THR A 32 -31.86 -34.39 -2.46
C THR A 32 -30.42 -33.90 -2.48
N CYS A 33 -30.16 -32.82 -3.22
CA CYS A 33 -28.83 -32.20 -3.29
C CYS A 33 -28.28 -31.86 -1.90
N ASP A 34 -29.09 -31.23 -1.04
CA ASP A 34 -28.68 -30.85 0.32
C ASP A 34 -28.37 -32.07 1.20
N GLN A 35 -29.13 -33.16 1.06
CA GLN A 35 -28.85 -34.41 1.77
C GLN A 35 -27.52 -35.03 1.31
N ASN A 36 -27.26 -35.08 0.01
CA ASN A 36 -25.99 -35.56 -0.52
C ASN A 36 -24.80 -34.69 -0.07
N LEU A 37 -24.98 -33.37 0.00
CA LEU A 37 -23.97 -32.47 0.54
C LEU A 37 -23.70 -32.74 2.03
N ASN A 38 -24.75 -32.93 2.83
CA ASN A 38 -24.60 -33.24 4.25
C ASN A 38 -23.91 -34.60 4.48
N HIS A 39 -24.26 -35.64 3.72
CA HIS A 39 -23.58 -36.94 3.78
C HIS A 39 -22.09 -36.81 3.42
N CYS A 40 -21.76 -36.02 2.39
CA CYS A 40 -20.37 -35.73 2.03
C CYS A 40 -19.61 -35.04 3.18
N LEU A 41 -20.21 -34.03 3.81
CA LEU A 41 -19.61 -33.30 4.93
C LEU A 41 -19.39 -34.20 6.16
N GLU A 42 -20.35 -35.06 6.49
CA GLU A 42 -20.20 -36.04 7.58
C GLU A 42 -19.04 -37.01 7.35
N LEU A 43 -18.87 -37.47 6.10
CA LEU A 43 -17.75 -38.35 5.73
C LEU A 43 -16.42 -37.63 5.83
N ILE A 44 -16.34 -36.37 5.38
CA ILE A 44 -15.14 -35.53 5.52
C ILE A 44 -14.80 -35.33 7.00
N GLU A 45 -15.79 -35.08 7.85
CA GLU A 45 -15.58 -34.91 9.30
C GLU A 45 -15.03 -36.20 9.94
N GLN A 46 -15.55 -37.37 9.56
CA GLN A 46 -15.05 -38.66 10.04
C GLN A 46 -13.61 -38.92 9.57
N VAL A 47 -13.30 -38.62 8.31
CA VAL A 47 -11.94 -38.75 7.76
C VAL A 47 -10.96 -37.82 8.49
N ALA A 48 -11.36 -36.57 8.77
CA ALA A 48 -10.53 -35.61 9.49
C ALA A 48 -10.18 -36.09 10.91
N LYS A 49 -11.14 -36.72 11.62
CA LYS A 49 -10.90 -37.33 12.95
C LYS A 49 -9.87 -38.45 12.88
N VAL A 50 -10.00 -39.35 11.91
CA VAL A 50 -9.04 -40.45 11.69
C VAL A 50 -7.66 -39.92 11.29
N GLN A 51 -7.60 -38.95 10.39
CA GLN A 51 -6.36 -38.29 9.97
C GLN A 51 -5.66 -37.63 11.16
N GLY A 52 -6.37 -36.91 12.02
CA GLY A 52 -5.79 -36.29 13.22
C GLY A 52 -5.18 -37.31 14.18
N GLN A 53 -5.84 -38.47 14.36
CA GLN A 53 -5.30 -39.56 15.19
C GLN A 53 -4.05 -40.19 14.56
N LEU A 54 -4.02 -40.37 13.24
CA LEU A 54 -2.85 -40.88 12.51
C LEU A 54 -1.67 -39.90 12.56
N PHE A 55 -1.91 -38.60 12.42
CA PHE A 55 -0.86 -37.58 12.59
C PHE A 55 -0.29 -37.55 14.01
N GLY A 56 -1.14 -37.76 15.03
CA GLY A 56 -0.69 -37.93 16.41
C GLY A 56 0.28 -39.11 16.55
N ILE A 57 -0.08 -40.28 16.01
CA ILE A 57 0.78 -41.47 16.02
C ILE A 57 2.07 -41.24 15.23
N LEU A 58 1.99 -40.63 14.05
CA LEU A 58 3.15 -40.30 13.21
C LEU A 58 4.14 -39.39 13.95
N THR A 59 3.63 -38.36 14.62
CA THR A 59 4.46 -37.39 15.35
C THR A 59 5.19 -38.07 16.50
N THR A 60 4.50 -38.90 17.29
CA THR A 60 5.13 -39.66 18.37
C THR A 60 6.13 -40.68 17.84
N ALA A 61 5.81 -41.38 16.73
CA ALA A 61 6.73 -42.33 16.11
C ALA A 61 7.99 -41.67 15.53
N ALA A 62 7.86 -40.47 14.97
CA ALA A 62 8.99 -39.70 14.46
C ALA A 62 9.90 -39.15 15.58
N GLN A 63 9.36 -38.94 16.78
CA GLN A 63 10.11 -38.52 17.97
C GLN A 63 10.87 -39.68 18.64
N GLU A 64 10.43 -40.93 18.43
CA GLU A 64 11.09 -42.13 18.95
C GLU A 64 12.32 -42.56 18.11
N GLY A 65 12.43 -42.07 16.87
CA GLY A 65 13.65 -42.20 16.07
C GLY A 65 14.72 -41.23 16.57
N GLY A 66 15.92 -41.73 16.89
CA GLY A 66 17.05 -40.91 17.29
C GLY A 66 17.39 -39.78 16.29
N HIS A 67 18.39 -38.97 16.65
CA HIS A 67 18.78 -37.69 16.01
C HIS A 67 18.48 -37.63 14.48
N ASN A 68 17.35 -37.00 14.13
CA ASN A 68 16.88 -36.58 12.80
C ASN A 68 16.26 -37.63 11.84
N ASP A 69 16.24 -38.94 12.12
CA ASP A 69 15.73 -39.93 11.15
C ASP A 69 14.21 -39.86 10.91
N GLY A 70 13.42 -39.60 11.97
CA GLY A 70 11.97 -39.46 11.85
C GLY A 70 11.56 -38.20 11.07
N VAL A 71 12.35 -37.13 11.19
CA VAL A 71 12.09 -35.83 10.55
C VAL A 71 12.38 -35.89 9.05
N GLU A 72 13.45 -36.55 8.63
CA GLU A 72 13.78 -36.69 7.20
C GLU A 72 12.77 -37.57 6.47
N THR A 73 12.18 -38.58 7.13
CA THR A 73 11.09 -39.38 6.55
C THR A 73 9.82 -38.53 6.33
N ILE A 74 9.50 -37.62 7.26
CA ILE A 74 8.38 -36.69 7.10
C ILE A 74 8.64 -35.72 5.94
N LYS A 75 9.85 -35.13 5.87
CA LYS A 75 10.20 -34.18 4.81
C LYS A 75 10.22 -34.80 3.42
N SER A 76 10.74 -36.01 3.30
CA SER A 76 10.91 -36.68 1.99
C SER A 76 9.64 -37.36 1.48
N ARG A 77 8.74 -37.81 2.36
CA ARG A 77 7.55 -38.59 1.96
C ARG A 77 6.23 -37.86 2.16
N LEU A 78 6.02 -37.21 3.30
CA LEU A 78 4.73 -36.63 3.65
C LEU A 78 4.51 -35.27 2.98
N LEU A 79 5.52 -34.37 3.02
CA LEU A 79 5.38 -33.02 2.47
C LEU A 79 5.10 -33.01 0.95
N PRO A 80 5.83 -33.77 0.11
CA PRO A 80 5.55 -33.79 -1.33
C PRO A 80 4.18 -34.38 -1.67
N TRP A 81 3.71 -35.35 -0.87
CA TRP A 81 2.39 -35.94 -1.05
C TRP A 81 1.26 -34.98 -0.69
N LEU A 82 1.41 -34.21 0.40
CA LEU A 82 0.45 -33.17 0.77
C LEU A 82 0.39 -32.08 -0.30
N GLU A 83 1.55 -31.61 -0.78
CA GLU A 83 1.63 -30.60 -1.84
C GLU A 83 0.91 -31.05 -3.12
N ALA A 84 1.13 -32.30 -3.54
CA ALA A 84 0.45 -32.88 -4.70
C ALA A 84 -1.07 -33.03 -4.49
N SER A 85 -1.49 -33.41 -3.28
CA SER A 85 -2.90 -33.63 -2.93
C SER A 85 -3.71 -32.32 -2.89
N PHE A 86 -3.14 -31.25 -2.34
CA PHE A 86 -3.77 -29.92 -2.35
C PHE A 86 -3.86 -29.34 -3.77
N THR A 87 -2.86 -29.61 -4.61
CA THR A 87 -2.86 -29.16 -6.01
C THR A 87 -3.94 -29.88 -6.84
N ALA A 88 -4.14 -31.18 -6.61
CA ALA A 88 -5.17 -31.96 -7.30
C ALA A 88 -6.60 -31.57 -6.88
N ALA A 89 -6.83 -31.31 -5.59
CA ALA A 89 -8.15 -30.89 -5.07
C ALA A 89 -8.61 -29.53 -5.62
N SER A 90 -7.67 -28.62 -5.94
CA SER A 90 -7.99 -27.29 -6.48
C SER A 90 -8.41 -27.30 -7.95
N MET A 91 -8.11 -28.38 -8.69
CA MET A 91 -8.35 -28.47 -10.14
C MET A 91 -9.67 -29.18 -10.52
N GLY A 92 -10.46 -29.66 -9.55
CA GLY A 92 -11.81 -30.20 -9.77
C GLY A 92 -11.89 -31.45 -10.67
N LYS A 93 -10.78 -32.13 -10.95
CA LYS A 93 -10.77 -33.38 -11.73
C LYS A 93 -10.89 -34.59 -10.80
N PRO A 94 -11.65 -35.64 -11.17
CA PRO A 94 -11.62 -36.90 -10.44
C PRO A 94 -10.19 -37.44 -10.44
N VAL A 95 -9.73 -37.95 -9.28
CA VAL A 95 -8.43 -38.60 -9.15
C VAL A 95 -8.48 -39.90 -9.96
N ASP A 96 -8.06 -39.83 -11.23
CA ASP A 96 -7.84 -41.02 -12.04
C ASP A 96 -6.79 -41.89 -11.34
N SER A 97 -7.10 -43.18 -11.17
CA SER A 97 -6.35 -44.17 -10.38
C SER A 97 -4.96 -44.52 -10.92
N LYS A 98 -4.36 -43.69 -11.77
CA LYS A 98 -2.96 -43.77 -12.19
C LYS A 98 -2.13 -42.69 -11.51
N VAL A 99 -2.07 -42.76 -10.18
CA VAL A 99 -1.02 -42.09 -9.40
C VAL A 99 0.33 -42.69 -9.87
N PRO A 100 1.36 -41.89 -10.19
CA PRO A 100 2.69 -42.42 -10.41
C PRO A 100 3.09 -43.20 -9.16
N SER A 101 3.32 -44.51 -9.30
CA SER A 101 3.61 -45.34 -8.14
C SER A 101 4.79 -44.76 -7.37
N LEU A 102 4.69 -44.80 -6.03
CA LEU A 102 5.72 -44.36 -5.10
C LEU A 102 7.12 -44.92 -5.41
N GLN A 103 7.25 -45.94 -6.26
CA GLN A 103 8.49 -46.56 -6.69
C GLN A 103 9.40 -45.65 -7.55
N ASN A 104 8.84 -44.74 -8.36
CA ASN A 104 9.64 -43.96 -9.32
C ASN A 104 10.57 -42.91 -8.68
N THR A 105 10.34 -42.55 -7.43
CA THR A 105 11.24 -41.68 -6.65
C THR A 105 12.37 -42.45 -5.96
N PHE A 106 12.25 -43.77 -5.77
CA PHE A 106 13.25 -44.58 -5.04
C PHE A 106 14.47 -44.96 -5.89
N ASP A 107 14.33 -45.11 -7.21
CA ASP A 107 15.44 -45.63 -8.04
C ASP A 107 16.53 -44.59 -8.34
N ARG A 108 16.28 -43.30 -8.08
CA ARG A 108 17.29 -42.24 -8.28
C ARG A 108 18.32 -42.16 -7.15
N GLU A 109 18.07 -42.78 -6.00
CA GLU A 109 18.87 -42.53 -4.77
C GLU A 109 19.76 -43.72 -4.35
N ARG A 110 19.56 -44.92 -4.91
CA ARG A 110 20.32 -46.12 -4.50
C ARG A 110 21.71 -46.31 -5.13
N ARG A 111 22.19 -45.43 -5.99
CA ARG A 111 23.57 -45.53 -6.53
C ARG A 111 24.49 -44.51 -5.87
N LYS A 112 25.03 -44.88 -4.70
CA LYS A 112 26.15 -44.20 -4.05
C LYS A 112 27.47 -44.83 -4.53
N ASP A 113 28.15 -44.12 -5.42
CA ASP A 113 29.61 -43.96 -5.39
C ASP A 113 29.88 -42.52 -4.91
N PRO A 114 31.03 -42.21 -4.28
CA PRO A 114 31.27 -40.90 -3.65
C PRO A 114 31.32 -39.81 -4.72
N SER A 115 30.21 -39.08 -4.84
CA SER A 115 29.97 -38.08 -5.88
C SER A 115 30.54 -36.71 -5.46
N PRO A 116 30.99 -35.86 -6.40
CA PRO A 116 31.45 -34.48 -6.15
C PRO A 116 30.54 -33.62 -5.26
N ARG A 117 29.26 -33.99 -5.13
CA ARG A 117 28.24 -33.31 -4.33
C ARG A 117 28.52 -33.27 -2.82
N ASP A 118 29.26 -34.23 -2.26
CA ASP A 118 29.60 -34.19 -0.83
C ASP A 118 30.63 -33.09 -0.51
N ARG A 119 31.54 -32.78 -1.46
CA ARG A 119 32.44 -31.62 -1.33
C ARG A 119 31.67 -30.31 -1.45
N ASP A 120 30.71 -30.25 -2.37
CA ASP A 120 29.87 -29.06 -2.55
C ASP A 120 28.99 -28.79 -1.31
N MET A 121 28.54 -29.85 -0.63
CA MET A 121 27.73 -29.73 0.59
C MET A 121 28.54 -29.23 1.79
N GLN A 122 29.75 -29.77 2.00
CA GLN A 122 30.66 -29.25 3.03
C GLN A 122 31.08 -27.81 2.74
N GLN A 123 31.26 -27.45 1.47
CA GLN A 123 31.54 -26.09 1.06
C GLN A 123 30.33 -25.16 1.32
N LEU A 124 29.11 -25.61 1.03
CA LEU A 124 27.87 -24.88 1.36
C LEU A 124 27.70 -24.69 2.87
N ASP A 125 27.98 -25.69 3.69
CA ASP A 125 27.92 -25.58 5.15
C ASP A 125 28.97 -24.59 5.70
N SER A 126 30.18 -24.61 5.15
CA SER A 126 31.23 -23.64 5.50
C SER A 126 30.84 -22.20 5.13
N ASN A 127 30.18 -22.03 3.97
CA ASN A 127 29.68 -20.74 3.52
C ASN A 127 28.51 -20.26 4.38
N LEU A 128 27.58 -21.15 4.77
CA LEU A 128 26.47 -20.81 5.65
C LEU A 128 26.94 -20.39 7.03
N ASN A 129 27.93 -21.09 7.61
CA ASN A 129 28.53 -20.70 8.88
C ASN A 129 29.26 -19.36 8.78
N SER A 130 29.96 -19.10 7.68
CA SER A 130 30.58 -17.79 7.40
C SER A 130 29.53 -16.67 7.29
N THR A 131 28.43 -16.90 6.56
CA THR A 131 27.35 -15.91 6.42
C THR A 131 26.66 -15.66 7.75
N ARG A 132 26.50 -16.68 8.59
CA ARG A 132 25.93 -16.53 9.93
C ARG A 132 26.83 -15.71 10.86
N SER A 133 28.14 -15.91 10.78
CA SER A 133 29.11 -15.09 11.54
C SER A 133 29.11 -13.63 11.07
N GLN A 134 29.00 -13.39 9.76
CA GLN A 134 28.90 -12.03 9.21
C GLN A 134 27.59 -11.34 9.62
N LEU A 135 26.49 -12.09 9.66
CA LEU A 135 25.20 -11.56 10.12
C LEU A 135 25.27 -11.13 11.59
N ASN A 136 25.90 -11.95 12.44
CA ASN A 136 26.11 -11.59 13.84
C ASN A 136 26.98 -10.33 13.98
N GLN A 137 28.07 -10.22 13.20
CA GLN A 137 28.91 -9.02 13.19
C GLN A 137 28.13 -7.77 12.76
N VAL A 138 27.33 -7.85 11.69
CA VAL A 138 26.50 -6.72 11.23
C VAL A 138 25.43 -6.35 12.27
N GLN A 139 24.90 -7.32 13.00
CA GLN A 139 23.94 -7.08 14.07
C GLN A 139 24.58 -6.34 15.25
N ASP A 140 25.82 -6.69 15.61
CA ASP A 140 26.59 -6.00 16.64
C ASP A 140 26.97 -4.57 16.21
N ASP A 141 27.43 -4.41 14.97
CA ASP A 141 27.75 -3.09 14.39
C ASP A 141 26.50 -2.19 14.35
N LEU A 142 25.33 -2.76 14.04
CA LEU A 142 24.07 -2.01 14.03
C LEU A 142 23.68 -1.55 15.44
N ALA A 143 23.83 -2.41 16.45
CA ALA A 143 23.59 -2.03 17.84
C ALA A 143 24.56 -0.93 18.33
N GLU A 144 25.83 -0.97 17.89
CA GLU A 144 26.80 0.08 18.18
C GLU A 144 26.46 1.40 17.48
N THR A 145 26.03 1.37 16.21
CA THR A 145 25.60 2.58 15.49
C THR A 145 24.34 3.20 16.09
N GLU A 146 23.38 2.39 16.56
CA GLU A 146 22.18 2.87 17.25
C GLU A 146 22.55 3.60 18.54
N LYS A 147 23.46 3.04 19.35
CA LYS A 147 23.96 3.69 20.56
C LYS A 147 24.66 5.02 20.24
N ASN A 148 25.52 5.04 19.23
CA ASN A 148 26.22 6.27 18.80
C ASN A 148 25.24 7.34 18.32
N LEU A 149 24.22 6.96 17.56
CA LEU A 149 23.17 7.87 17.12
C LEU A 149 22.39 8.43 18.31
N GLU A 150 22.03 7.60 19.28
CA GLU A 150 21.32 8.05 20.47
C GLU A 150 22.16 9.01 21.32
N GLU A 151 23.47 8.77 21.44
CA GLU A 151 24.39 9.71 22.07
C GLU A 151 24.46 11.06 21.31
N THR A 152 24.47 11.05 19.98
CA THR A 152 24.46 12.31 19.19
C THR A 152 23.15 13.06 19.32
N LYS A 153 22.00 12.38 19.34
CA LYS A 153 20.69 12.99 19.61
C LYS A 153 20.68 13.64 20.97
N ASN A 154 21.15 12.95 22.01
CA ASN A 154 21.23 13.48 23.36
C ASN A 154 22.13 14.73 23.43
N ARG A 155 23.30 14.73 22.79
CA ARG A 155 24.17 15.92 22.69
C ARG A 155 23.47 17.08 21.96
N SER A 156 22.76 16.79 20.86
CA SER A 156 22.02 17.81 20.10
C SER A 156 20.84 18.40 20.88
N ALA A 157 20.12 17.57 21.65
CA ALA A 157 19.02 18.00 22.51
C ALA A 157 19.51 18.94 23.62
N ILE A 158 20.65 18.63 24.24
CA ILE A 158 21.29 19.52 25.23
C ILE A 158 21.67 20.86 24.59
N SER A 159 22.26 20.84 23.39
CA SER A 159 22.62 22.07 22.68
C SER A 159 21.41 22.91 22.30
N LEU A 160 20.29 22.28 21.94
CA LEU A 160 19.04 22.96 21.61
C LEU A 160 18.44 23.63 22.84
N LEU A 161 18.41 22.93 23.99
CA LEU A 161 17.94 23.50 25.26
C LEU A 161 18.78 24.70 25.69
N ALA A 162 20.10 24.65 25.51
CA ALA A 162 20.99 25.78 25.81
C ALA A 162 20.69 27.00 24.92
N ALA A 163 20.49 26.79 23.62
CA ALA A 163 20.12 27.87 22.70
C ALA A 163 18.73 28.45 23.02
N GLU A 164 17.78 27.61 23.42
CA GLU A 164 16.44 28.04 23.82
C GLU A 164 16.48 28.88 25.12
N GLU A 165 17.34 28.53 26.07
CA GLU A 165 17.56 29.32 27.28
C GLU A 165 18.20 30.69 26.96
N GLU A 166 19.15 30.75 26.03
CA GLU A 166 19.73 32.01 25.55
C GLU A 166 18.67 32.90 24.89
N ILE A 167 17.82 32.34 24.00
CA ILE A 167 16.71 33.07 23.38
C ILE A 167 15.74 33.59 24.45
N ASN A 168 15.43 32.80 25.47
CA ASN A 168 14.56 33.22 26.56
C ASN A 168 15.19 34.34 27.39
N GLN A 169 16.50 34.32 27.61
CA GLN A 169 17.21 35.39 28.28
C GLN A 169 17.20 36.68 27.47
N LEU A 170 17.44 36.60 26.15
CA LEU A 170 17.36 37.73 25.23
C LEU A 170 15.94 38.31 25.18
N LYS A 171 14.90 37.47 25.18
CA LYS A 171 13.49 37.91 25.26
C LYS A 171 13.18 38.64 26.56
N LYS A 172 13.69 38.16 27.70
CA LYS A 172 13.56 38.86 28.99
C LYS A 172 14.22 40.23 28.94
N GLN A 173 15.44 40.31 28.41
CA GLN A 173 16.16 41.58 28.23
C GLN A 173 15.38 42.55 27.33
N LEU A 174 14.86 42.07 26.20
CA LEU A 174 14.05 42.87 25.28
C LEU A 174 12.80 43.41 25.98
N LYS A 175 12.10 42.58 26.76
CA LYS A 175 10.93 43.00 27.54
C LYS A 175 11.28 44.05 28.61
N THR A 176 12.43 43.92 29.29
CA THR A 176 12.88 44.93 30.26
C THR A 176 13.23 46.25 29.60
N LEU A 177 13.91 46.21 28.45
CA LEU A 177 14.23 47.40 27.66
C LEU A 177 12.97 48.08 27.13
N GLN A 178 12.00 47.30 26.68
CA GLN A 178 10.72 47.81 26.22
C GLN A 178 9.92 48.45 27.36
N ALA A 179 9.89 47.83 28.55
CA ALA A 179 9.27 48.44 29.73
C ALA A 179 9.98 49.73 30.19
N GLN A 180 11.31 49.79 30.06
CA GLN A 180 12.09 51.00 30.34
C GLN A 180 11.74 52.12 29.34
N GLU A 181 11.56 51.78 28.07
CA GLU A 181 11.15 52.74 27.03
C GLU A 181 9.71 53.22 27.26
N ASP A 182 8.79 52.31 27.58
CA ASP A 182 7.40 52.67 27.91
C ASP A 182 7.31 53.53 29.18
N ALA A 183 8.18 53.30 30.18
CA ALA A 183 8.26 54.15 31.37
C ALA A 183 8.84 55.53 31.03
N ARG A 184 9.81 55.61 30.11
CA ARG A 184 10.29 56.90 29.57
C ARG A 184 9.18 57.64 28.84
N HIS A 185 8.38 56.96 28.03
CA HIS A 185 7.25 57.54 27.33
C HIS A 185 6.17 58.03 28.28
N ARG A 186 5.79 57.25 29.31
CA ARG A 186 4.85 57.72 30.36
C ARG A 186 5.36 58.94 31.12
N HIS A 187 6.66 59.02 31.39
CA HIS A 187 7.27 60.21 32.00
C HIS A 187 7.29 61.42 31.06
N THR A 188 7.35 61.22 29.74
CA THR A 188 7.26 62.32 28.77
C THR A 188 5.83 62.82 28.62
N ASP A 189 4.85 61.91 28.65
CA ASP A 189 3.43 62.25 28.57
C ASP A 189 2.94 62.95 29.85
N GLN A 190 3.34 62.49 31.05
CA GLN A 190 3.05 63.20 32.32
C GLN A 190 3.65 64.61 32.35
N ARG A 191 4.87 64.77 31.80
CA ARG A 191 5.51 66.09 31.69
C ARG A 191 4.84 66.99 30.64
N SER A 192 4.18 66.41 29.64
CA SER A 192 3.40 67.16 28.64
C SER A 192 2.03 67.60 29.17
N SER A 193 1.44 66.86 30.12
CA SER A 193 0.18 67.24 30.78
C SER A 193 0.36 68.25 31.92
N GLU A 194 1.50 68.26 32.62
CA GLU A 194 1.72 69.18 33.76
C GLU A 194 2.41 70.50 33.37
N ASN A 195 3.05 70.61 32.20
CA ASN A 195 3.83 71.79 31.86
C ASN A 195 3.14 72.80 30.93
N ARG A 196 1.84 73.04 31.16
CA ARG A 196 1.11 74.23 30.64
C ARG A 196 1.04 75.39 31.64
N ARG A 197 1.86 75.41 32.70
CA ARG A 197 2.06 76.61 33.54
C ARG A 197 3.50 76.74 34.10
N SER A 198 4.13 77.86 33.70
CA SER A 198 5.08 78.70 34.47
C SER A 198 6.58 78.33 34.57
N GLU A 199 7.41 79.08 33.81
CA GLU A 199 8.68 79.80 34.13
C GLU A 199 9.83 79.18 34.99
N PRO A 200 11.07 79.74 34.99
CA PRO A 200 11.92 80.12 33.85
C PRO A 200 13.39 79.63 33.99
N ARG A 201 14.12 79.76 32.87
CA ARG A 201 15.57 79.73 32.60
C ARG A 201 16.61 79.50 33.73
N SER A 202 17.57 78.63 33.35
CA SER A 202 19.03 78.81 33.40
C SER A 202 19.80 77.89 34.35
N SER A 203 20.37 76.80 33.80
CA SER A 203 21.77 76.40 34.06
C SER A 203 22.19 75.23 33.14
N GLU A 204 23.28 75.46 32.39
CA GLU A 204 24.38 74.50 32.17
C GLU A 204 24.15 73.31 31.21
N GLU A 205 24.50 73.55 29.95
CA GLU A 205 25.73 73.06 29.32
C GLU A 205 26.17 71.60 29.64
N ARG A 206 26.36 70.80 28.57
CA ARG A 206 26.88 69.40 28.47
C ARG A 206 25.90 68.28 28.15
N ARG A 207 24.78 68.54 27.47
CA ARG A 207 23.90 67.42 27.01
C ARG A 207 23.36 67.53 25.58
N CYS A 208 23.93 68.39 24.73
CA CYS A 208 23.41 68.62 23.37
C CYS A 208 24.20 67.93 22.24
N GLU A 209 25.40 67.41 22.49
CA GLU A 209 26.22 66.82 21.40
C GLU A 209 26.02 65.31 21.21
N GLN A 210 25.43 64.60 22.18
CA GLN A 210 25.31 63.13 22.11
C GLN A 210 24.00 62.66 21.45
N TRP A 211 22.93 63.47 21.52
CA TRP A 211 21.60 63.11 20.99
C TRP A 211 21.44 63.35 19.48
N SER A 212 22.27 64.22 18.89
CA SER A 212 22.32 64.43 17.43
C SER A 212 22.97 63.25 16.67
N SER A 213 23.84 62.51 17.35
CA SER A 213 24.56 61.36 16.77
C SER A 213 23.76 60.06 16.84
N LEU A 214 22.93 59.85 17.87
CA LEU A 214 22.12 58.63 17.99
C LEU A 214 20.90 58.62 17.08
N LYS A 215 20.29 59.79 16.81
CA LYS A 215 19.14 59.89 15.89
C LYS A 215 19.56 59.68 14.42
N ARG A 216 20.76 60.13 14.03
CA ARG A 216 21.32 59.84 12.70
C ARG A 216 21.63 58.36 12.48
N ASN A 217 22.10 57.64 13.51
CA ASN A 217 22.50 56.23 13.38
C ASN A 217 21.32 55.23 13.35
N ALA A 218 20.14 55.62 13.83
CA ALA A 218 18.93 54.78 13.76
C ALA A 218 18.29 54.86 12.35
N ASP A 219 18.13 56.07 11.81
CA ASP A 219 17.62 56.28 10.45
C ASP A 219 18.57 55.71 9.38
N GLN A 220 19.89 55.69 9.65
CA GLN A 220 20.88 55.18 8.71
C GLN A 220 20.83 53.64 8.60
N ARG A 221 20.61 52.91 9.69
CA ARG A 221 20.52 51.44 9.68
C ARG A 221 19.23 50.90 9.05
N ASP A 222 18.09 51.56 9.27
CA ASP A 222 16.83 51.16 8.61
C ASP A 222 16.82 51.47 7.11
N THR A 223 17.52 52.53 6.69
CA THR A 223 17.67 52.89 5.27
C THR A 223 18.63 51.94 4.55
N GLU A 224 19.70 51.49 5.22
CA GLU A 224 20.69 50.58 4.64
C GLU A 224 20.11 49.17 4.45
N VAL A 225 19.39 48.63 5.44
CA VAL A 225 18.73 47.33 5.37
C VAL A 225 17.63 47.31 4.30
N THR A 226 16.80 48.35 4.21
CA THR A 226 15.79 48.44 3.14
C THR A 226 16.40 48.66 1.75
N SER A 227 17.59 49.25 1.66
CA SER A 227 18.34 49.38 0.41
C SER A 227 18.91 48.04 -0.07
N ASP A 228 19.39 47.21 0.85
CA ASP A 228 19.92 45.87 0.54
C ASP A 228 18.82 44.92 0.06
N TYR A 229 17.65 44.94 0.69
CA TYR A 229 16.49 44.18 0.19
C TYR A 229 16.04 44.65 -1.20
N LYS A 230 16.02 45.96 -1.46
CA LYS A 230 15.69 46.49 -2.80
C LYS A 230 16.74 46.11 -3.84
N LYS A 231 18.02 46.04 -3.45
CA LYS A 231 19.12 45.62 -4.32
C LYS A 231 19.06 44.13 -4.63
N GLN A 232 18.78 43.29 -3.64
CA GLN A 232 18.52 41.85 -3.83
C GLN A 232 17.32 41.62 -4.74
N LEU A 233 16.23 42.38 -4.58
CA LEU A 233 15.06 42.29 -5.45
C LEU A 233 15.37 42.69 -6.90
N ARG A 234 16.27 43.65 -7.10
CA ARG A 234 16.71 44.10 -8.42
C ARG A 234 17.62 43.06 -9.09
N ASN A 235 18.58 42.51 -8.34
CA ASN A 235 19.46 41.44 -8.83
C ASN A 235 18.66 40.20 -9.20
N LEU A 236 17.71 39.76 -8.38
CA LEU A 236 16.86 38.61 -8.69
C LEU A 236 16.00 38.85 -9.95
N LYS A 237 15.49 40.07 -10.15
CA LYS A 237 14.76 40.43 -11.38
C LYS A 237 15.66 40.40 -12.62
N GLU A 238 16.89 40.86 -12.50
CA GLU A 238 17.87 40.86 -13.58
C GLU A 238 18.32 39.42 -13.91
N GLU A 239 18.53 38.59 -12.90
CA GLU A 239 18.85 37.17 -13.04
C GLU A 239 17.68 36.40 -13.69
N ILE A 240 16.44 36.66 -13.29
CA ILE A 240 15.24 36.12 -13.95
C ILE A 240 15.16 36.57 -15.41
N ALA A 241 15.50 37.83 -15.71
CA ALA A 241 15.48 38.35 -17.08
C ALA A 241 16.56 37.68 -17.96
N VAL A 242 17.77 37.49 -17.44
CA VAL A 242 18.86 36.79 -18.12
C VAL A 242 18.50 35.32 -18.36
N LEU A 243 18.03 34.61 -17.33
CA LEU A 243 17.60 33.22 -17.44
C LEU A 243 16.41 33.06 -18.39
N SER A 244 15.51 34.04 -18.44
CA SER A 244 14.38 34.04 -19.38
C SER A 244 14.84 34.30 -20.82
N ALA A 245 15.82 35.17 -21.04
CA ALA A 245 16.43 35.40 -22.34
C ALA A 245 17.20 34.16 -22.84
N GLU A 246 17.93 33.49 -21.95
CA GLU A 246 18.66 32.26 -22.26
C GLU A 246 17.69 31.10 -22.59
N LYS A 247 16.61 30.95 -21.82
CA LYS A 247 15.52 30.01 -22.11
C LYS A 247 14.90 30.29 -23.48
N SER A 248 14.66 31.56 -23.82
CA SER A 248 14.12 31.97 -25.12
C SER A 248 15.08 31.66 -26.27
N ALA A 249 16.39 31.84 -26.06
CA ALA A 249 17.44 31.51 -27.03
C ALA A 249 17.57 30.00 -27.27
N LEU A 250 17.45 29.19 -26.22
CA LEU A 250 17.43 27.73 -26.32
C LEU A 250 16.17 27.21 -27.02
N GLN A 251 15.01 27.83 -26.74
CA GLN A 251 13.74 27.47 -27.36
C GLN A 251 13.68 27.92 -28.84
N GLY A 252 14.31 29.03 -29.19
CA GLY A 252 14.48 29.51 -30.58
C GLY A 252 15.46 28.70 -31.44
N ARG A 253 16.39 27.95 -30.82
CA ARG A 253 17.28 27.02 -31.53
C ARG A 253 16.61 25.69 -31.89
N SER A 254 15.60 25.27 -31.12
CA SER A 254 14.84 24.04 -31.39
C SER A 254 13.80 24.17 -32.51
N SER A 255 13.44 25.38 -32.92
CA SER A 255 12.42 25.66 -33.94
C SER A 255 13.00 25.93 -35.34
N ARG A 256 14.33 25.91 -35.52
CA ARG A 256 14.99 26.16 -36.82
C ARG A 256 15.45 24.91 -37.58
N SER A 257 15.10 23.71 -37.12
CA SER A 257 15.25 22.46 -37.88
C SER A 257 13.90 21.92 -38.34
N ARG A 258 13.15 22.70 -39.13
CA ARG A 258 12.12 22.18 -40.02
C ARG A 258 12.21 22.89 -41.36
N SER A 259 12.57 22.14 -42.37
CA SER A 259 12.53 22.48 -43.78
C SER A 259 12.39 21.18 -44.56
N PRO A 260 11.76 21.19 -45.75
CA PRO A 260 10.59 20.37 -46.02
C PRO A 260 10.86 19.23 -47.01
N SER A 261 9.95 18.24 -47.02
CA SER A 261 9.85 17.20 -48.04
C SER A 261 9.71 17.78 -49.45
N PRO A 262 10.25 17.06 -50.47
CA PRO A 262 9.52 16.89 -51.71
C PRO A 262 9.48 15.41 -52.17
N ALA A 263 8.34 15.01 -52.74
CA ALA A 263 8.15 13.79 -53.52
C ALA A 263 8.48 14.06 -55.01
N PRO A 264 8.20 13.14 -55.96
CA PRO A 264 8.78 11.81 -56.16
C PRO A 264 9.45 11.71 -57.55
N ARG A 265 10.41 10.80 -57.77
CA ARG A 265 10.73 10.26 -59.12
C ARG A 265 11.58 8.98 -59.04
N SER A 266 11.27 8.09 -59.96
CA SER A 266 11.71 6.71 -60.11
C SER A 266 13.10 6.58 -60.76
N ARG A 267 13.85 5.52 -60.40
CA ARG A 267 14.31 4.43 -61.28
C ARG A 267 15.56 3.67 -60.74
N SER A 268 15.37 2.35 -60.66
CA SER A 268 16.30 1.23 -60.96
C SER A 268 17.62 0.99 -60.19
N CYS A 269 17.61 -0.18 -59.52
CA CYS A 269 18.56 -1.31 -59.64
C CYS A 269 20.04 -1.13 -59.23
N SER A 270 20.48 -1.90 -58.22
CA SER A 270 21.49 -2.98 -58.38
C SER A 270 21.71 -3.81 -57.10
N ARG A 271 21.67 -5.15 -57.29
CA ARG A 271 22.24 -6.23 -56.45
C ARG A 271 23.69 -5.89 -56.03
N SER A 272 24.20 -6.30 -54.87
CA SER A 272 24.75 -7.66 -54.66
C SER A 272 25.11 -7.94 -53.19
N ARG A 273 25.04 -9.22 -52.85
CA ARG A 273 25.34 -9.90 -51.58
C ARG A 273 26.83 -9.86 -51.20
N SER A 274 27.12 -9.87 -49.89
CA SER A 274 28.20 -10.68 -49.33
C SER A 274 27.80 -11.18 -47.93
N ALA A 275 28.08 -12.45 -47.68
CA ALA A 275 27.83 -13.16 -46.45
C ALA A 275 29.18 -13.50 -45.80
N SER A 276 29.31 -13.30 -44.48
CA SER A 276 29.95 -14.25 -43.54
C SER A 276 30.05 -13.68 -42.12
N PRO A 277 30.17 -14.55 -41.09
CA PRO A 277 29.68 -14.32 -39.74
C PRO A 277 30.79 -13.98 -38.74
N SER A 278 30.48 -13.18 -37.72
CA SER A 278 31.36 -13.00 -36.56
C SER A 278 30.57 -12.86 -35.27
N THR A 279 30.63 -13.92 -34.50
CA THR A 279 30.42 -14.02 -33.06
C THR A 279 31.11 -12.88 -32.30
N ALA A 280 30.33 -11.94 -31.79
CA ALA A 280 30.61 -11.16 -30.60
C ALA A 280 29.36 -10.31 -30.32
N VAL A 281 28.48 -10.80 -29.44
CA VAL A 281 27.46 -9.96 -28.83
C VAL A 281 28.19 -9.00 -27.88
N LYS A 282 28.72 -7.92 -28.46
CA LYS A 282 29.20 -6.77 -27.70
C LYS A 282 27.94 -6.12 -27.14
N VAL A 283 27.68 -6.37 -25.86
CA VAL A 283 26.61 -5.74 -25.08
C VAL A 283 26.73 -4.24 -25.32
N ARG A 284 25.84 -3.71 -26.17
CA ARG A 284 25.75 -2.29 -26.45
C ARG A 284 25.11 -1.70 -25.20
N SER A 285 25.92 -1.09 -24.36
CA SER A 285 25.46 -0.29 -23.22
C SER A 285 24.36 0.66 -23.71
N PRO A 286 23.17 0.67 -23.08
CA PRO A 286 22.15 1.65 -23.41
C PRO A 286 22.73 3.04 -23.15
N SER A 287 22.68 3.90 -24.16
CA SER A 287 23.15 5.27 -24.10
C SER A 287 22.56 6.05 -22.90
N PRO A 288 23.33 6.95 -22.24
CA PRO A 288 23.07 7.41 -20.86
C PRO A 288 22.00 8.51 -20.73
N ASN A 289 21.11 8.67 -21.71
CA ASN A 289 20.25 9.86 -21.80
C ASN A 289 18.82 9.66 -21.26
N ARG A 290 18.47 8.48 -20.73
CA ARG A 290 17.15 8.24 -20.11
C ARG A 290 17.09 8.52 -18.59
N SER A 291 18.25 8.62 -17.93
CA SER A 291 18.37 8.78 -16.47
C SER A 291 18.31 10.24 -15.97
N LYS A 292 18.01 11.22 -16.82
CA LYS A 292 18.11 12.66 -16.47
C LYS A 292 16.85 13.29 -15.88
N LEU A 293 15.77 12.55 -15.67
CA LEU A 293 14.61 13.10 -14.96
C LEU A 293 14.86 12.98 -13.46
N SER A 294 14.93 14.14 -12.79
CA SER A 294 15.00 14.19 -11.33
C SER A 294 13.84 13.39 -10.73
N ASN A 295 14.06 12.82 -9.54
CA ASN A 295 13.04 12.10 -8.81
C ASN A 295 11.73 12.92 -8.68
N VAL A 296 11.86 14.23 -8.49
CA VAL A 296 10.74 15.18 -8.48
C VAL A 296 9.97 15.19 -9.81
N ALA A 297 10.66 15.25 -10.96
CA ALA A 297 10.02 15.24 -12.27
C ALA A 297 9.31 13.90 -12.55
N ARG A 298 9.93 12.77 -12.17
CA ARG A 298 9.31 11.44 -12.28
C ARG A 298 8.06 11.34 -11.41
N LYS A 299 8.14 11.79 -10.16
CA LYS A 299 7.01 11.85 -9.24
C LYS A 299 5.87 12.69 -9.84
N ALA A 300 6.15 13.89 -10.32
CA ALA A 300 5.13 14.74 -10.95
C ALA A 300 4.47 14.09 -12.17
N ALA A 301 5.24 13.44 -13.04
CA ALA A 301 4.71 12.73 -14.20
C ALA A 301 3.81 11.54 -13.81
N LEU A 302 4.19 10.78 -12.77
CA LEU A 302 3.38 9.66 -12.27
C LEU A 302 2.10 10.12 -11.58
N LEU A 303 2.16 11.23 -10.82
CA LEU A 303 0.97 11.85 -10.24
C LEU A 303 -0.01 12.30 -11.33
N SER A 304 0.49 12.91 -12.42
CA SER A 304 -0.33 13.26 -13.58
C SER A 304 -0.98 12.02 -14.19
N ARG A 305 -0.21 10.97 -14.51
CA ARG A 305 -0.74 9.73 -15.11
C ARG A 305 -1.78 9.04 -14.23
N PHE A 306 -1.58 9.05 -12.91
CA PHE A 306 -2.57 8.49 -11.98
C PHE A 306 -3.85 9.33 -11.92
N SER A 307 -3.73 10.67 -12.00
CA SER A 307 -4.89 11.57 -12.14
C SER A 307 -5.62 11.38 -13.48
N ASP A 308 -4.89 11.17 -14.56
CA ASP A 308 -5.44 10.88 -15.89
C ASP A 308 -6.15 9.52 -15.89
N SER A 309 -5.58 8.53 -15.18
CA SER A 309 -6.20 7.22 -14.98
C SER A 309 -7.54 7.32 -14.24
N TYR A 310 -7.64 8.20 -13.23
CA TYR A 310 -8.90 8.47 -12.52
C TYR A 310 -9.94 9.19 -13.41
N SER A 311 -9.50 10.17 -14.19
CA SER A 311 -10.40 11.06 -14.95
C SER A 311 -10.84 10.49 -16.30
N GLN A 312 -10.01 9.68 -16.97
CA GLN A 312 -10.28 9.12 -18.30
C GLN A 312 -10.35 7.59 -18.27
N ALA A 313 -9.23 6.91 -17.97
CA ALA A 313 -9.15 5.45 -18.10
C ALA A 313 -10.20 4.72 -17.23
N ARG A 314 -10.49 5.27 -16.05
CA ARG A 314 -11.57 4.80 -15.16
C ARG A 314 -12.94 4.89 -15.85
N LEU A 315 -13.25 6.00 -16.52
CA LEU A 315 -14.54 6.19 -17.20
C LEU A 315 -14.65 5.27 -18.42
N ASP A 316 -13.56 5.07 -19.15
CA ASP A 316 -13.52 4.12 -20.27
C ASP A 316 -13.78 2.68 -19.79
N ALA A 317 -13.13 2.27 -18.70
CA ALA A 317 -13.40 1.00 -18.03
C ALA A 317 -14.86 0.89 -17.54
N GLN A 318 -15.42 1.96 -16.98
CA GLN A 318 -16.85 1.99 -16.60
C GLN A 318 -17.76 1.78 -17.81
N CYS A 319 -17.46 2.43 -18.94
CA CYS A 319 -18.22 2.29 -20.18
C CYS A 319 -18.16 0.86 -20.73
N LEU A 320 -17.02 0.18 -20.63
CA LEU A 320 -16.87 -1.22 -21.01
C LEU A 320 -17.71 -2.14 -20.12
N LEU A 321 -17.60 -1.99 -18.79
CA LEU A 321 -18.31 -2.83 -17.82
C LEU A 321 -19.82 -2.61 -17.84
N ARG A 322 -20.30 -1.39 -18.09
CA ARG A 322 -21.73 -1.07 -18.19
C ARG A 322 -22.44 -1.76 -19.35
N ARG A 323 -21.71 -2.29 -20.34
CA ARG A 323 -22.29 -3.12 -21.40
C ARG A 323 -22.72 -4.50 -20.89
N CYS A 324 -22.20 -4.92 -19.73
CA CYS A 324 -22.44 -6.24 -19.15
C CYS A 324 -23.07 -6.17 -17.75
N ILE A 325 -22.98 -5.03 -17.06
CA ILE A 325 -23.46 -4.83 -15.67
C ILE A 325 -24.28 -3.55 -15.57
N ASP A 326 -25.55 -3.68 -15.21
CA ASP A 326 -26.47 -2.53 -15.06
C ASP A 326 -26.25 -1.72 -13.76
N LYS A 327 -25.76 -2.39 -12.71
CA LYS A 327 -25.57 -1.78 -11.40
C LYS A 327 -24.30 -0.95 -11.37
N ALA A 328 -24.44 0.38 -11.36
CA ALA A 328 -23.32 1.32 -11.29
C ALA A 328 -22.41 1.09 -10.07
N GLU A 329 -22.99 0.74 -8.91
CA GLU A 329 -22.23 0.39 -7.70
C GLU A 329 -21.27 -0.78 -7.95
N THR A 330 -21.76 -1.87 -8.57
CA THR A 330 -20.93 -3.05 -8.85
C THR A 330 -19.79 -2.71 -9.81
N VAL A 331 -20.08 -1.92 -10.84
CA VAL A 331 -19.06 -1.44 -11.80
C VAL A 331 -17.96 -0.64 -11.09
N GLN A 332 -18.33 0.28 -10.20
CA GLN A 332 -17.35 1.09 -9.45
C GLN A 332 -16.53 0.23 -8.47
N ARG A 333 -17.16 -0.75 -7.80
CA ARG A 333 -16.46 -1.71 -6.93
C ARG A 333 -15.44 -2.55 -7.70
N ILE A 334 -15.79 -3.05 -8.89
CA ILE A 334 -14.89 -3.83 -9.75
C ILE A 334 -13.65 -3.01 -10.10
N ILE A 335 -13.84 -1.75 -10.51
CA ILE A 335 -12.73 -0.88 -10.89
C ILE A 335 -11.85 -0.54 -9.68
N TYR A 336 -12.43 -0.23 -8.53
CA TYR A 336 -11.66 -0.01 -7.31
C TYR A 336 -10.82 -1.22 -6.94
N ILE A 337 -11.40 -2.42 -6.95
CA ILE A 337 -10.69 -3.68 -6.66
C ILE A 337 -9.59 -3.92 -7.69
N ALA A 338 -9.86 -3.73 -8.99
CA ALA A 338 -8.85 -3.85 -10.03
C ALA A 338 -7.65 -2.94 -9.77
N THR A 339 -7.88 -1.69 -9.37
CA THR A 339 -6.82 -0.74 -9.02
C THR A 339 -6.04 -1.21 -7.78
N VAL A 340 -6.72 -1.66 -6.73
CA VAL A 340 -6.08 -2.12 -5.48
C VAL A 340 -5.22 -3.36 -5.72
N GLU A 341 -5.76 -4.35 -6.43
CA GLU A 341 -5.04 -5.58 -6.77
C GLU A 341 -3.87 -5.29 -7.71
N ALA A 342 -4.03 -4.36 -8.67
CA ALA A 342 -2.94 -3.94 -9.55
C ALA A 342 -1.77 -3.32 -8.77
N PHE A 343 -2.04 -2.48 -7.77
CA PHE A 343 -1.01 -1.94 -6.89
C PHE A 343 -0.34 -3.03 -6.05
N HIS A 344 -1.13 -3.97 -5.51
CA HIS A 344 -0.62 -5.09 -4.74
C HIS A 344 0.35 -5.97 -5.56
N VAL A 345 -0.09 -6.42 -6.73
CA VAL A 345 0.71 -7.26 -7.65
C VAL A 345 1.95 -6.51 -8.13
N ALA A 346 1.81 -5.26 -8.58
CA ALA A 346 2.94 -4.46 -9.04
C ALA A 346 3.99 -4.25 -7.95
N LYS A 347 3.56 -4.03 -6.70
CA LYS A 347 4.45 -3.91 -5.53
C LYS A 347 5.21 -5.20 -5.26
N MET A 348 4.56 -6.36 -5.34
CA MET A 348 5.25 -7.65 -5.21
C MET A 348 6.24 -7.89 -6.37
N ALA A 349 5.83 -7.58 -7.60
CA ALA A 349 6.69 -7.68 -8.78
C ALA A 349 7.93 -6.78 -8.66
N PHE A 350 7.77 -5.55 -8.17
CA PHE A 350 8.87 -4.62 -7.92
C PHE A 350 9.84 -5.13 -6.85
N ARG A 351 9.32 -5.68 -5.74
CA ARG A 351 10.15 -6.31 -4.70
C ARG A 351 11.00 -7.44 -5.27
N HIS A 352 10.39 -8.33 -6.05
CA HIS A 352 11.11 -9.41 -6.73
C HIS A 352 12.15 -8.88 -7.71
N PHE A 353 11.81 -7.86 -8.51
CA PHE A 353 12.75 -7.22 -9.43
C PHE A 353 13.94 -6.62 -8.70
N LYS A 354 13.72 -5.82 -7.65
CA LYS A 354 14.77 -5.21 -6.83
C LYS A 354 15.68 -6.27 -6.19
N ILE A 355 15.12 -7.37 -5.69
CA ILE A 355 15.90 -8.50 -5.15
C ILE A 355 16.77 -9.13 -6.23
N ARG A 356 16.25 -9.36 -7.44
CA ARG A 356 17.03 -9.91 -8.56
C ARG A 356 18.18 -8.98 -8.96
N VAL A 357 17.90 -7.68 -9.07
CA VAL A 357 18.92 -6.66 -9.38
C VAL A 357 20.00 -6.66 -8.29
N ARG A 358 19.61 -6.62 -7.01
CA ARG A 358 20.56 -6.69 -5.89
C ARG A 358 21.48 -7.90 -6.03
N LYS A 359 20.93 -9.12 -6.19
CA LYS A 359 21.71 -10.35 -6.35
C LYS A 359 22.65 -10.32 -7.54
N SER A 360 22.23 -9.72 -8.66
CA SER A 360 23.06 -9.61 -9.86
C SER A 360 24.23 -8.63 -9.70
N LEU A 361 24.07 -7.58 -8.89
CA LEU A 361 25.08 -6.55 -8.66
C LEU A 361 25.99 -6.86 -7.47
N THR A 362 25.59 -7.76 -6.55
CA THR A 362 26.39 -8.15 -5.36
C THR A 362 27.85 -8.54 -5.69
N PRO A 363 28.14 -9.35 -6.73
CA PRO A 363 29.52 -9.73 -7.06
C PRO A 363 30.41 -8.54 -7.47
N SER A 364 29.83 -7.44 -7.96
CA SER A 364 30.56 -6.29 -8.50
C SER A 364 30.82 -5.18 -7.48
N TYR A 365 30.22 -5.24 -6.29
CA TYR A 365 30.19 -4.12 -5.32
C TYR A 365 30.55 -4.53 -3.89
N VAL A 366 31.25 -5.64 -3.70
CA VAL A 366 31.71 -6.09 -2.37
C VAL A 366 32.53 -4.97 -1.71
N GLY A 367 32.02 -4.39 -0.62
CA GLY A 367 32.70 -3.38 0.20
C GLY A 367 32.48 -1.91 -0.18
N SER A 368 31.58 -1.59 -1.13
CA SER A 368 31.25 -0.19 -1.47
C SER A 368 29.99 0.30 -0.76
N ASN A 369 30.06 1.49 -0.14
CA ASN A 369 28.91 2.15 0.51
C ASN A 369 27.84 2.63 -0.50
N ASP A 370 28.14 2.66 -1.80
CA ASP A 370 27.24 3.14 -2.86
C ASP A 370 26.39 2.04 -3.50
N PHE A 371 26.42 0.82 -2.95
CA PHE A 371 25.72 -0.32 -3.54
C PHE A 371 24.20 -0.10 -3.67
N GLU A 372 23.54 0.49 -2.67
CA GLU A 372 22.09 0.78 -2.73
C GLU A 372 21.75 1.84 -3.79
N ASN A 373 22.62 2.82 -3.97
CA ASN A 373 22.48 3.84 -5.01
C ASN A 373 22.63 3.21 -6.38
N ALA A 374 23.61 2.34 -6.58
CA ALA A 374 23.80 1.60 -7.84
C ALA A 374 22.61 0.67 -8.16
N VAL A 375 22.05 -0.03 -7.16
CA VAL A 375 20.83 -0.83 -7.33
C VAL A 375 19.65 0.06 -7.73
N SER A 376 19.47 1.20 -7.08
CA SER A 376 18.37 2.12 -7.35
C SER A 376 18.49 2.75 -8.74
N ASP A 377 19.68 3.19 -9.13
CA ASP A 377 19.98 3.71 -10.46
C ASP A 377 19.74 2.67 -11.55
N TYR A 378 20.17 1.43 -11.30
CA TYR A 378 19.91 0.32 -12.22
C TYR A 378 18.41 0.09 -12.39
N VAL A 379 17.65 0.04 -11.29
CA VAL A 379 16.19 -0.13 -11.31
C VAL A 379 15.52 1.00 -12.10
N ILE A 380 15.89 2.26 -11.86
CA ILE A 380 15.33 3.43 -12.55
C ILE A 380 15.63 3.37 -14.05
N CYS A 381 16.83 2.94 -14.43
CA CYS A 381 17.22 2.83 -15.84
C CYS A 381 16.53 1.69 -16.60
N HIS A 382 16.04 0.67 -15.89
CA HIS A 382 15.50 -0.57 -16.46
C HIS A 382 14.03 -0.82 -16.06
N LEU A 383 13.26 0.23 -15.81
CA LEU A 383 11.81 0.12 -15.54
C LEU A 383 11.03 -0.50 -16.70
N ASP A 384 11.56 -0.44 -17.92
CA ASP A 384 10.99 -1.03 -19.13
C ASP A 384 11.11 -2.57 -19.18
N LEU A 385 11.94 -3.19 -18.33
CA LEU A 385 12.01 -4.65 -18.19
C LEU A 385 10.83 -5.22 -17.38
N TYR A 386 9.89 -4.38 -16.96
CA TYR A 386 8.70 -4.81 -16.23
C TYR A 386 7.77 -5.62 -17.14
N ASP A 387 7.53 -6.89 -16.77
CA ASP A 387 6.55 -7.74 -17.42
C ASP A 387 5.14 -7.38 -16.95
N SER A 388 4.54 -6.39 -17.61
CA SER A 388 3.18 -5.94 -17.30
C SER A 388 2.14 -7.01 -17.59
N GLN A 389 2.37 -7.93 -18.54
CA GLN A 389 1.40 -8.94 -18.94
C GLN A 389 1.23 -10.02 -17.87
N SER A 390 2.34 -10.49 -17.27
CA SER A 390 2.26 -11.41 -16.13
C SER A 390 1.47 -10.77 -14.98
N SER A 391 1.74 -9.50 -14.65
CA SER A 391 1.01 -8.80 -13.60
C SER A 391 -0.48 -8.66 -13.91
N VAL A 392 -0.87 -8.36 -15.15
CA VAL A 392 -2.28 -8.30 -15.56
C VAL A 392 -2.98 -9.64 -15.33
N ASN A 393 -2.34 -10.74 -15.73
CA ASN A 393 -2.90 -12.08 -15.52
C ASN A 393 -3.04 -12.40 -14.03
N ASP A 394 -2.11 -11.98 -13.19
CA ASP A 394 -2.14 -12.20 -11.75
C ASP A 394 -3.28 -11.41 -11.09
N VAL A 395 -3.49 -10.16 -11.51
CA VAL A 395 -4.61 -9.32 -11.08
C VAL A 395 -5.94 -9.92 -11.48
N ILE A 396 -6.09 -10.37 -12.74
CA ILE A 396 -7.33 -11.01 -13.21
C ILE A 396 -7.65 -12.25 -12.38
N ARG A 397 -6.64 -13.08 -12.06
CA ARG A 397 -6.82 -14.24 -11.17
C ARG A 397 -7.25 -13.82 -9.77
N ALA A 398 -6.65 -12.79 -9.19
CA ALA A 398 -7.03 -12.26 -7.88
C ALA A 398 -8.47 -11.69 -7.88
N MET A 399 -8.87 -11.00 -8.94
CA MET A 399 -10.23 -10.49 -9.09
C MET A 399 -11.27 -11.61 -9.20
N ASN A 400 -10.97 -12.69 -9.93
CA ASN A 400 -11.88 -13.82 -10.10
C ASN A 400 -12.18 -14.58 -8.79
N VAL A 401 -11.25 -14.56 -7.83
CA VAL A 401 -11.46 -15.17 -6.50
C VAL A 401 -12.07 -14.21 -5.48
N ASN A 402 -12.23 -12.92 -5.81
CA ASN A 402 -12.65 -11.91 -4.84
C ASN A 402 -14.17 -11.96 -4.56
N PRO A 403 -14.59 -12.27 -3.32
CA PRO A 403 -16.00 -12.50 -2.99
C PRO A 403 -16.90 -11.26 -3.13
N LYS A 404 -16.34 -10.06 -3.22
CA LYS A 404 -17.11 -8.82 -3.41
C LYS A 404 -17.59 -8.62 -4.85
N ILE A 405 -16.95 -9.29 -5.81
CA ILE A 405 -17.21 -9.11 -7.25
C ILE A 405 -17.45 -10.42 -8.01
N SER A 406 -17.10 -11.57 -7.43
CA SER A 406 -17.15 -12.86 -8.12
C SER A 406 -18.53 -13.52 -8.17
N PHE A 407 -19.60 -12.90 -7.65
CA PHE A 407 -20.92 -13.54 -7.60
C PHE A 407 -22.10 -12.60 -7.94
N PRO A 408 -22.86 -12.87 -9.03
CA PRO A 408 -22.62 -13.86 -10.09
C PRO A 408 -21.52 -13.42 -11.08
N PRO A 409 -20.74 -14.34 -11.67
CA PRO A 409 -19.73 -14.02 -12.68
C PRO A 409 -20.39 -13.75 -14.04
N VAL A 410 -20.87 -12.53 -14.23
CA VAL A 410 -21.50 -12.11 -15.50
C VAL A 410 -20.44 -11.65 -16.51
N VAL A 411 -19.21 -11.36 -16.08
CA VAL A 411 -18.22 -10.63 -16.85
C VAL A 411 -16.85 -11.30 -16.81
N ASP A 412 -16.22 -11.42 -17.97
CA ASP A 412 -14.80 -11.75 -18.08
C ASP A 412 -13.94 -10.50 -17.83
N PHE A 413 -13.14 -10.50 -16.77
CA PHE A 413 -12.28 -9.37 -16.43
C PHE A 413 -11.13 -9.15 -17.42
N CYS A 414 -10.91 -10.03 -18.39
CA CYS A 414 -10.00 -9.76 -19.51
C CYS A 414 -10.36 -8.48 -20.28
N LEU A 415 -11.63 -8.06 -20.25
CA LEU A 415 -12.09 -6.78 -20.82
C LEU A 415 -11.40 -5.55 -20.21
N LEU A 416 -10.84 -5.69 -19.00
CA LEU A 416 -10.13 -4.63 -18.29
C LEU A 416 -8.61 -4.71 -18.45
N SER A 417 -8.09 -5.56 -19.34
CA SER A 417 -6.64 -5.77 -19.52
C SER A 417 -5.86 -4.47 -19.67
N ASP A 418 -6.33 -3.57 -20.53
CA ASP A 418 -5.63 -2.33 -20.87
C ASP A 418 -5.63 -1.36 -19.68
N PHE A 419 -6.76 -1.29 -18.98
CA PHE A 419 -6.89 -0.51 -17.75
C PHE A 419 -5.96 -1.05 -16.65
N ILE A 420 -6.01 -2.36 -16.39
CA ILE A 420 -5.17 -3.03 -15.38
C ILE A 420 -3.69 -2.83 -15.73
N GLN A 421 -3.32 -2.98 -17.00
CA GLN A 421 -1.94 -2.82 -17.47
C GLN A 421 -1.42 -1.42 -17.17
N GLU A 422 -2.19 -0.37 -17.48
CA GLU A 422 -1.80 1.01 -17.20
C GLU A 422 -1.60 1.25 -15.70
N ILE A 423 -2.53 0.78 -14.86
CA ILE A 423 -2.41 0.91 -13.40
C ILE A 423 -1.20 0.13 -12.87
N CYS A 424 -0.97 -1.09 -13.34
CA CYS A 424 0.20 -1.89 -12.98
C CYS A 424 1.51 -1.18 -13.34
N CYS A 425 1.58 -0.55 -14.52
CA CYS A 425 2.75 0.22 -14.95
C CYS A 425 2.99 1.45 -14.07
N ILE A 426 1.94 2.19 -13.74
CA ILE A 426 2.01 3.35 -12.83
C ILE A 426 2.47 2.90 -11.44
N ALA A 427 1.82 1.88 -10.88
CA ALA A 427 2.13 1.37 -9.55
C ALA A 427 3.57 0.84 -9.45
N PHE A 428 4.04 0.09 -10.45
CA PHE A 428 5.43 -0.40 -10.48
C PHE A 428 6.43 0.75 -10.49
N ALA A 429 6.20 1.77 -11.33
CA ALA A 429 7.07 2.95 -11.40
C ALA A 429 7.02 3.81 -10.12
N MET A 430 5.86 3.87 -9.44
CA MET A 430 5.69 4.54 -8.15
C MET A 430 6.51 3.89 -7.03
N GLN A 431 6.76 2.58 -7.09
CA GLN A 431 7.64 1.90 -6.13
C GLN A 431 9.13 2.24 -6.34
N ALA A 432 9.51 2.76 -7.51
CA ALA A 432 10.86 3.21 -7.83
C ALA A 432 11.11 4.70 -7.49
N LEU A 433 10.15 5.36 -6.85
CA LEU A 433 10.31 6.70 -6.30
C LEU A 433 10.95 6.66 -4.92
N GLU A 434 11.54 7.77 -4.52
CA GLU A 434 12.09 7.96 -3.18
C GLU A 434 11.50 9.25 -2.57
N PRO A 435 10.60 9.18 -1.57
CA PRO A 435 9.97 7.96 -1.04
C PRO A 435 9.01 7.29 -2.05
N PRO A 436 8.73 5.98 -1.89
CA PRO A 436 7.77 5.27 -2.74
C PRO A 436 6.34 5.74 -2.44
N LEU A 437 5.50 5.75 -3.49
CA LEU A 437 4.08 6.06 -3.36
C LEU A 437 3.26 4.78 -3.31
N ASP A 438 2.23 4.76 -2.48
CA ASP A 438 1.30 3.65 -2.34
C ASP A 438 -0.14 4.14 -2.18
N ILE A 439 -1.09 3.23 -2.16
CA ILE A 439 -2.52 3.53 -2.00
C ILE A 439 -3.04 3.22 -0.61
N ALA A 440 -4.06 3.97 -0.18
CA ALA A 440 -4.84 3.63 1.00
C ALA A 440 -5.80 2.47 0.69
N TYR A 441 -5.71 1.41 1.50
CA TYR A 441 -6.71 0.35 1.51
C TYR A 441 -7.94 0.80 2.29
N GLY A 442 -9.11 0.72 1.66
CA GLY A 442 -10.38 1.10 2.26
C GLY A 442 -11.30 -0.11 2.44
N ALA A 443 -11.86 -0.27 3.64
CA ALA A 443 -12.85 -1.29 3.92
C ALA A 443 -14.27 -0.77 3.70
N ASP A 444 -15.20 -1.65 3.29
CA ASP A 444 -16.62 -1.28 3.25
C ASP A 444 -17.15 -1.14 4.69
N GLY A 445 -17.92 -0.09 4.96
CA GLY A 445 -18.45 0.21 6.28
C GLY A 445 -17.48 0.92 7.21
N GLU A 446 -16.29 1.34 6.74
CA GLU A 446 -15.40 2.17 7.54
C GLU A 446 -15.96 3.59 7.74
N VAL A 447 -15.52 4.25 8.82
CA VAL A 447 -15.88 5.65 9.08
C VAL A 447 -15.24 6.53 8.03
N PHE A 448 -16.06 7.37 7.39
CA PHE A 448 -15.61 8.27 6.34
C PHE A 448 -14.52 9.22 6.86
N ASN A 449 -13.40 9.28 6.14
CA ASN A 449 -12.26 10.14 6.47
C ASN A 449 -12.12 11.28 5.46
N ASP A 450 -12.46 12.50 5.87
CA ASP A 450 -12.40 13.71 5.06
C ASP A 450 -10.98 14.08 4.57
N CYS A 451 -9.94 13.64 5.28
CA CYS A 451 -8.56 13.88 4.86
C CYS A 451 -8.17 12.98 3.68
N LYS A 452 -8.61 11.71 3.69
CA LYS A 452 -8.25 10.71 2.68
C LYS A 452 -9.15 10.73 1.44
N TYR A 453 -10.44 11.02 1.61
CA TYR A 453 -11.42 10.82 0.54
C TYR A 453 -12.29 12.04 0.29
N ARG A 454 -12.74 12.18 -0.95
CA ARG A 454 -13.85 13.05 -1.35
C ARG A 454 -15.11 12.21 -1.46
N ARG A 455 -16.26 12.79 -1.08
CA ARG A 455 -17.57 12.17 -1.30
C ARG A 455 -17.97 12.30 -2.75
N SER A 456 -18.40 11.19 -3.35
CA SER A 456 -19.06 11.21 -4.66
C SER A 456 -20.41 11.92 -4.57
N TYR A 457 -20.90 12.41 -5.71
CA TYR A 457 -22.16 13.18 -5.78
C TYR A 457 -23.41 12.37 -5.38
N ASP A 458 -23.36 11.05 -5.50
CA ASP A 458 -24.42 10.09 -5.18
C ASP A 458 -24.42 9.66 -3.70
N SER A 459 -23.55 10.29 -2.89
CA SER A 459 -23.42 10.01 -1.46
C SER A 459 -24.50 10.68 -0.61
N ASP A 460 -24.90 9.99 0.46
CA ASP A 460 -25.56 10.62 1.61
C ASP A 460 -24.52 11.38 2.43
N PHE A 461 -24.42 12.71 2.26
CA PHE A 461 -23.43 13.56 2.96
C PHE A 461 -23.55 13.56 4.49
N THR A 462 -24.69 13.10 5.00
CA THR A 462 -24.96 12.97 6.44
C THR A 462 -24.64 11.57 6.97
N ALA A 463 -24.31 10.61 6.10
CA ALA A 463 -23.94 9.26 6.51
C ALA A 463 -22.47 9.23 6.98
N PRO A 464 -22.18 8.63 8.15
CA PRO A 464 -20.82 8.55 8.66
C PRO A 464 -19.99 7.42 8.04
N LEU A 465 -20.61 6.51 7.28
CA LEU A 465 -19.99 5.27 6.82
C LEU A 465 -19.82 5.24 5.31
N VAL A 466 -18.69 4.70 4.87
CA VAL A 466 -18.42 4.39 3.47
C VAL A 466 -19.20 3.14 3.08
N LEU A 467 -20.02 3.26 2.04
CA LEU A 467 -20.68 2.12 1.40
C LEU A 467 -19.69 1.36 0.50
N TYR A 468 -18.92 2.10 -0.31
CA TYR A 468 -17.79 1.59 -1.10
C TYR A 468 -16.85 2.70 -1.54
N HIS A 469 -15.64 2.29 -1.91
CA HIS A 469 -14.64 3.15 -2.52
C HIS A 469 -14.74 3.11 -4.04
N VAL A 470 -14.59 4.26 -4.68
CA VAL A 470 -14.58 4.41 -6.15
C VAL A 470 -13.14 4.52 -6.65
N TRP A 471 -12.29 5.22 -5.90
CA TRP A 471 -10.88 5.41 -6.22
C TRP A 471 -10.04 5.50 -4.95
N PRO A 472 -8.89 4.81 -4.87
CA PRO A 472 -8.04 4.86 -3.69
C PRO A 472 -7.38 6.23 -3.50
N ALA A 473 -7.10 6.58 -2.24
CA ALA A 473 -6.26 7.73 -1.92
C ALA A 473 -4.79 7.37 -2.14
N LEU A 474 -4.00 8.29 -2.70
CA LEU A 474 -2.57 8.09 -2.87
C LEU A 474 -1.81 8.66 -1.68
N MET A 475 -0.92 7.85 -1.13
CA MET A 475 -0.21 8.03 0.13
C MET A 475 1.30 8.04 -0.08
N GLU A 476 1.98 8.87 0.71
CA GLU A 476 3.45 8.89 0.84
C GLU A 476 3.78 8.95 2.33
N ASN A 477 4.41 7.92 2.89
CA ASN A 477 4.79 7.87 4.32
C ASN A 477 3.66 8.35 5.26
N ASP A 478 2.45 7.83 5.06
CA ASP A 478 1.20 8.18 5.78
C ASP A 478 0.58 9.56 5.50
N CYS A 479 1.22 10.39 4.68
CA CYS A 479 0.64 11.64 4.18
C CYS A 479 -0.22 11.42 2.94
N VAL A 480 -1.40 12.03 2.89
CA VAL A 480 -2.27 12.00 1.71
C VAL A 480 -1.72 12.97 0.65
N ILE A 481 -1.27 12.43 -0.47
CA ILE A 481 -0.80 13.23 -1.63
C ILE A 481 -1.96 13.55 -2.57
N MET A 482 -2.83 12.58 -2.81
CA MET A 482 -4.06 12.78 -3.58
C MET A 482 -5.24 12.10 -2.90
N LYS A 483 -6.33 12.85 -2.73
CA LYS A 483 -7.56 12.32 -2.16
C LYS A 483 -8.21 11.32 -3.11
N GLY A 484 -8.63 10.19 -2.56
CA GLY A 484 -9.47 9.22 -3.25
C GLY A 484 -10.91 9.68 -3.36
N GLU A 485 -11.78 8.78 -3.80
CA GLU A 485 -13.21 8.99 -3.95
C GLU A 485 -13.97 7.83 -3.29
N ALA A 486 -14.96 8.15 -2.46
CA ALA A 486 -15.79 7.16 -1.77
C ALA A 486 -17.27 7.57 -1.74
N VAL A 487 -18.15 6.57 -1.77
CA VAL A 487 -19.60 6.73 -1.65
C VAL A 487 -20.03 6.41 -0.24
N THR A 488 -20.80 7.30 0.40
CA THR A 488 -21.33 7.08 1.75
C THR A 488 -22.84 6.91 1.71
N ARG A 489 -23.39 5.99 2.53
CA ARG A 489 -24.85 5.78 2.59
C ARG A 489 -25.32 5.42 3.99
N ARG A 490 -26.51 5.88 4.39
CA ARG A 490 -27.11 5.41 5.64
C ARG A 490 -27.41 3.91 5.54
N GLY A 491 -27.04 3.15 6.57
CA GLY A 491 -27.28 1.71 6.61
C GLY A 491 -26.23 0.86 5.87
N ALA A 492 -25.06 1.41 5.52
CA ALA A 492 -23.98 0.67 4.86
C ALA A 492 -23.57 -0.64 5.58
N PHE A 493 -23.72 -0.72 6.92
CA PHE A 493 -23.50 -1.96 7.68
C PHE A 493 -24.46 -3.13 7.33
N TRP A 494 -25.66 -2.84 6.82
CA TRP A 494 -26.72 -3.84 6.65
C TRP A 494 -26.62 -4.62 5.33
N ASN A 495 -25.88 -4.08 4.36
CA ASN A 495 -25.66 -4.72 3.06
C ASN A 495 -24.45 -5.66 3.04
N SER A 496 -23.48 -5.45 3.94
CA SER A 496 -22.26 -6.29 4.02
C SER A 496 -22.52 -7.67 4.65
N VAL A 497 -23.59 -7.82 5.44
CA VAL A 497 -23.87 -9.04 6.24
C VAL A 497 -24.95 -9.95 5.62
N ARG A 498 -25.55 -9.59 4.47
CA ARG A 498 -26.51 -10.48 3.79
C ARG A 498 -25.86 -11.22 2.63
N SER A 499 -25.36 -12.41 2.93
CA SER A 499 -25.37 -13.50 1.97
C SER A 499 -26.82 -13.78 1.54
N LEU A 500 -27.00 -14.10 0.25
CA LEU A 500 -28.26 -14.40 -0.41
C LEU A 500 -28.90 -15.67 0.16
N SER A 501 -29.63 -15.58 1.28
CA SER A 501 -30.66 -16.57 1.63
C SER A 501 -31.73 -15.95 2.54
N ARG A 502 -32.68 -15.24 1.94
CA ARG A 502 -34.02 -15.18 2.53
C ARG A 502 -35.02 -15.56 1.46
N CYS A 503 -35.18 -16.87 1.27
CA CYS A 503 -36.35 -17.46 0.68
C CYS A 503 -37.57 -16.86 1.37
N ARG A 504 -38.26 -15.94 0.70
CA ARG A 504 -39.56 -15.44 1.15
C ARG A 504 -40.58 -16.50 0.77
N SER A 505 -40.58 -17.61 1.51
CA SER A 505 -41.63 -18.62 1.42
C SER A 505 -42.93 -17.99 1.91
N ARG A 506 -43.89 -17.86 1.00
CA ARG A 506 -45.29 -17.64 1.32
C ARG A 506 -45.76 -18.81 2.18
N SER A 507 -46.18 -18.57 3.42
CA SER A 507 -47.22 -19.39 4.05
C SER A 507 -47.80 -18.71 5.31
N LEU A 508 -49.12 -18.51 5.20
CA LEU A 508 -50.17 -18.73 6.20
C LEU A 508 -50.13 -18.01 7.56
N SER A 509 -51.21 -17.26 7.77
CA SER A 509 -51.70 -16.54 8.94
C SER A 509 -51.50 -17.24 10.29
N PRO A 510 -51.28 -16.51 11.39
CA PRO A 510 -51.56 -17.03 12.73
C PRO A 510 -53.01 -16.71 13.11
N ILE A 511 -53.78 -17.79 13.22
CA ILE A 511 -55.08 -17.91 13.87
C ILE A 511 -54.90 -17.55 15.37
N CYS A 512 -55.80 -16.71 15.90
CA CYS A 512 -55.96 -16.47 17.33
C CYS A 512 -56.28 -17.78 18.08
N PRO A 513 -55.81 -17.93 19.32
CA PRO A 513 -56.56 -18.67 20.34
C PRO A 513 -57.07 -17.72 21.42
N ARG A 514 -58.39 -17.76 21.60
CA ARG A 514 -59.15 -17.15 22.69
C ARG A 514 -59.52 -18.26 23.67
N SER A 515 -59.29 -18.00 24.96
CA SER A 515 -59.94 -18.51 26.20
C SER A 515 -58.90 -18.98 27.22
N GLN A 516 -59.03 -18.82 28.54
CA GLN A 516 -59.69 -17.89 29.48
C GLN A 516 -59.21 -18.34 30.90
N ILE A 517 -59.44 -17.51 31.94
CA ILE A 517 -59.23 -17.76 33.40
C ILE A 517 -57.81 -17.40 33.90
N GLY A 518 -57.57 -16.56 34.93
CA GLY A 518 -58.40 -15.77 35.83
C GLY A 518 -57.54 -15.24 37.01
N LEU A 519 -57.99 -14.11 37.60
CA LEU A 519 -57.62 -13.49 38.89
C LEU A 519 -56.61 -12.31 38.92
N SER A 520 -57.20 -11.11 38.94
CA SER A 520 -57.01 -9.93 39.82
C SER A 520 -55.69 -9.77 40.59
N THR A 521 -55.04 -8.59 40.63
CA THR A 521 -55.48 -7.43 41.46
C THR A 521 -54.94 -6.05 41.03
N MET A 522 -55.84 -5.05 41.13
CA MET A 522 -55.65 -3.65 41.56
C MET A 522 -55.33 -2.50 40.55
N SER A 523 -56.34 -1.62 40.49
CA SER A 523 -56.61 -0.34 39.82
C SER A 523 -55.73 0.87 40.18
N ARG A 524 -55.66 1.84 39.24
CA ARG A 524 -55.90 3.33 39.37
C ARG A 524 -55.24 4.05 38.16
N SER A 525 -55.94 4.46 37.10
CA SER A 525 -56.86 5.60 36.89
C SER A 525 -56.22 6.99 36.71
N ARG A 526 -56.53 7.61 35.53
CA ARG A 526 -56.74 9.05 35.19
C ARG A 526 -55.69 9.79 34.34
N SER A 527 -56.08 10.05 33.08
CA SER A 527 -55.75 11.19 32.20
C SER A 527 -56.38 12.51 32.75
N PRO A 528 -56.17 13.76 32.20
CA PRO A 528 -56.29 14.11 30.76
C PRO A 528 -55.43 15.29 30.22
N SER A 529 -55.47 15.46 28.88
CA SER A 529 -54.98 16.60 28.09
C SER A 529 -55.82 17.88 28.25
N PRO A 530 -55.33 19.08 27.87
CA PRO A 530 -56.16 20.26 27.62
C PRO A 530 -56.30 20.64 26.12
N ILE A 531 -57.35 21.41 25.88
CA ILE A 531 -58.11 21.66 24.64
C ILE A 531 -57.75 23.02 23.99
N ARG A 532 -58.04 23.12 22.68
CA ARG A 532 -58.15 24.33 21.83
C ARG A 532 -58.68 25.59 22.54
N CYS A 533 -58.10 26.75 22.21
CA CYS A 533 -58.78 28.05 22.30
C CYS A 533 -58.87 28.69 20.90
N GLY A 534 -60.09 29.03 20.51
CA GLY A 534 -60.41 29.90 19.38
C GLY A 534 -60.63 31.34 19.85
N LEU A 535 -60.40 32.26 18.91
CA LEU A 535 -60.60 33.72 18.93
C LEU A 535 -61.93 34.20 19.55
N PRO A 536 -61.95 35.47 20.00
CA PRO A 536 -63.08 36.36 19.78
C PRO A 536 -62.75 37.50 18.81
N ARG A 537 -63.75 37.90 18.04
CA ARG A 537 -63.82 39.16 17.27
C ARG A 537 -63.71 40.36 18.22
N PHE A 538 -62.88 41.34 17.87
CA PHE A 538 -63.27 42.71 17.52
C PHE A 538 -62.21 43.33 16.61
#